data_AF-A0A2X2BZ12-F1
#
_entry.id   AF-A0A2X2BZ12-F1
#
_cell.length_a   1.000
_cell.length_b   1.000
_cell.length_c   1.000
_cell.angle_alpha   90.00
_cell.angle_beta   90.00
_cell.angle_gamma   90.00
#
_symmetry.space_group_name_H-M   'P 1'
#
loop_
_entity.id
_entity.type
_entity.pdbx_description
1 polymer ?
#
loop_
_entity_poly.entity_id
_entity_poly.type
_entity_poly.pdbx_seq_one_letter_code
_entity_poly.pdbx_strand_id
1 'polypeptide(L)' 'MRFYDAILTLALAAEIHGTDKAVSQTAKRVAKALPGRYRQHMYDVINSPSPLRHIKLFLKTMPDDILQHYA' A
#
# COMPACT_ATOMS: atom_id res chain seq x y z
N MET A 1 4.18 11.28 -6.61
CA MET A 1 3.33 10.07 -6.62
C MET A 1 2.08 10.35 -5.79
N ARG A 2 0.89 9.99 -6.29
CA ARG A 2 -0.36 10.12 -5.54
C ARG A 2 -0.53 8.96 -4.58
N PHE A 3 -1.43 9.11 -3.61
CA PHE A 3 -1.73 8.03 -2.67
C PHE A 3 -2.29 6.79 -3.39
N TYR A 4 -3.13 6.98 -4.41
CA TYR A 4 -3.67 5.87 -5.19
C TYR A 4 -2.59 5.05 -5.90
N ASP A 5 -1.61 5.72 -6.54
CA ASP A 5 -0.50 5.06 -7.22
C ASP A 5 0.30 4.17 -6.25
N ALA A 6 0.43 4.61 -4.99
CA ALA A 6 1.08 3.86 -3.91
C ALA A 6 0.35 2.56 -3.56
N ILE A 7 -0.97 2.67 -3.37
CA ILE A 7 -1.84 1.54 -3.05
C ILE A 7 -1.86 0.53 -4.19
N LEU A 8 -1.99 1.00 -5.44
CA LEU A 8 -1.94 0.13 -6.61
C LEU A 8 -0.60 -0.61 -6.72
N THR A 9 0.51 0.09 -6.48
CA THR A 9 1.85 -0.52 -6.49
C THR A 9 1.98 -1.62 -5.43
N LEU A 10 1.41 -1.41 -4.25
CA LEU A 10 1.37 -2.42 -3.19
C LEU A 10 0.46 -3.61 -3.52
N ALA A 11 -0.70 -3.34 -4.12
CA ALA A 11 -1.63 -4.37 -4.59
C ALA A 11 -0.96 -5.28 -5.63
N LEU A 12 -0.28 -4.69 -6.62
CA LEU A 12 0.47 -5.43 -7.63
C LEU A 12 1.62 -6.25 -7.01
N ALA A 13 2.37 -5.68 -6.06
CA ALA A 13 3.42 -6.42 -5.37
C ALA A 13 2.85 -7.61 -4.57
N ALA A 14 1.70 -7.43 -3.92
CA ALA A 14 1.00 -8.48 -3.20
C ALA A 14 0.50 -9.60 -4.13
N GLU A 15 0.02 -9.25 -5.33
CA GLU A 15 -0.50 -10.21 -6.30
C GLU A 15 0.61 -10.96 -7.04
N ILE A 16 1.65 -10.25 -7.51
CA ILE A 16 2.74 -10.85 -8.29
C ILE A 16 3.67 -11.69 -7.40
N HIS A 17 4.03 -11.19 -6.22
CA HIS A 17 5.03 -11.84 -5.37
C HIS A 17 4.44 -12.64 -4.22
N GLY A 18 3.24 -12.33 -3.75
CA GLY A 18 2.55 -13.11 -2.71
C GLY A 18 3.30 -13.24 -1.38
N THR A 19 4.25 -12.36 -1.06
CA THR A 19 5.06 -12.46 0.17
C THR A 19 5.12 -11.16 0.97
N ASP A 20 5.18 -11.29 2.29
CA ASP A 20 5.35 -10.18 3.24
C ASP A 20 6.60 -9.34 2.94
N LYS A 21 7.71 -10.00 2.59
CA LYS A 21 8.98 -9.35 2.27
C LYS A 21 8.84 -8.42 1.06
N ALA A 22 8.20 -8.88 -0.02
CA ALA A 22 8.01 -8.09 -1.22
C ALA A 22 7.14 -6.85 -0.92
N VAL A 23 6.03 -7.04 -0.22
CA VAL A 23 5.12 -5.94 0.16
C VAL A 23 5.82 -4.92 1.05
N SER A 24 6.57 -5.35 2.07
CA SER A 24 7.33 -4.45 2.95
C SER A 24 8.41 -3.65 2.20
N GLN A 25 9.16 -4.30 1.31
CA GLN A 25 10.18 -3.63 0.49
C GLN A 25 9.55 -2.61 -0.47
N THR A 26 8.44 -2.96 -1.11
CA THR A 26 7.68 -2.05 -1.96
C THR A 26 7.16 -0.85 -1.16
N ALA A 27 6.57 -1.08 0.02
CA ALA A 27 6.10 -0.01 0.90
C ALA A 27 7.23 0.96 1.29
N LYS A 28 8.43 0.45 1.60
CA LYS A 28 9.61 1.29 1.90
C LYS A 28 10.01 2.18 0.73
N ARG A 29 9.94 1.68 -0.51
CA ARG A 29 10.26 2.46 -1.72
C ARG A 29 9.21 3.53 -1.96
N VAL A 30 7.94 3.15 -1.87
CA VAL A 30 6.78 4.00 -2.09
C VAL A 30 6.69 5.12 -1.04
N ALA A 31 7.00 4.84 0.23
CA ALA A 31 7.03 5.84 1.30
C ALA A 31 7.94 7.04 1.00
N LYS A 32 9.10 6.79 0.36
CA LYS A 32 10.05 7.86 -0.03
C LYS A 32 9.48 8.80 -1.09
N ALA A 33 8.62 8.29 -1.96
CA ALA A 33 8.01 9.03 -3.07
C ALA A 33 6.69 9.72 -2.70
N LEU A 34 6.12 9.46 -1.52
CA LEU A 34 4.88 10.06 -1.04
C LEU A 34 5.10 11.40 -0.32
N PRO A 35 4.13 12.33 -0.41
CA PRO A 35 4.01 13.46 0.51
C PRO A 35 3.95 12.98 1.97
N GLY A 36 4.54 13.75 2.89
CA GLY A 36 4.66 13.36 4.31
C GLY A 36 3.36 12.89 4.95
N ARG A 37 2.24 13.56 4.64
CA ARG A 37 0.90 13.23 5.17
C ARG A 37 0.42 11.80 4.89
N TYR A 38 0.94 11.14 3.85
CA TYR A 38 0.54 9.77 3.48
C TYR A 38 1.59 8.70 3.85
N ARG A 39 2.76 9.10 4.35
CA ARG A 39 3.82 8.14 4.68
C ARG A 39 3.43 7.22 5.83
N GLN A 40 2.59 7.70 6.74
CA GLN A 40 2.12 6.90 7.87
C GLN A 40 1.48 5.58 7.41
N HIS A 41 0.60 5.63 6.40
CA HIS A 41 0.00 4.40 5.84
C HIS A 41 1.03 3.39 5.34
N MET A 42 2.16 3.85 4.78
CA MET A 42 3.23 2.95 4.36
C MET A 42 3.96 2.37 5.57
N TYR A 43 4.21 3.18 6.61
CA TYR A 43 4.83 2.70 7.83
C TYR A 43 3.97 1.68 8.57
N ASP A 44 2.65 1.85 8.57
CA ASP A 44 1.71 0.87 9.15
C ASP A 44 1.82 -0.48 8.44
N VAL A 45 1.97 -0.48 7.11
CA VAL A 45 2.21 -1.70 6.32
C VAL A 45 3.59 -2.28 6.60
N ILE A 46 4.63 -1.44 6.65
CA ILE A 46 6.02 -1.87 6.88
C ILE A 46 6.20 -2.52 8.25
N ASN A 47 5.57 -1.95 9.27
CA ASN A 47 5.67 -2.38 10.66
C ASN A 47 4.63 -3.45 11.04
N SER A 48 3.72 -3.79 10.12
CA SER A 48 2.77 -4.90 10.31
C SER A 48 3.52 -6.23 10.47
N PRO A 49 3.09 -7.11 11.39
CA PRO A 49 3.64 -8.47 11.49
C PRO A 49 3.32 -9.32 10.25
N SER A 50 2.32 -8.93 9.45
CA SER A 50 2.03 -9.55 8.14
C SER A 50 1.62 -8.45 7.13
N PRO A 51 2.61 -7.80 6.48
CA PRO A 51 2.38 -6.76 5.48
C PRO A 51 1.47 -7.19 4.31
N LEU A 52 1.59 -8.43 3.83
CA LEU A 52 0.78 -8.98 2.76
C LEU A 52 -0.69 -9.05 3.18
N ARG A 53 -0.96 -9.62 4.36
CA ARG A 53 -2.31 -9.71 4.89
C ARG A 53 -2.90 -8.33 5.15
N HIS A 54 -2.10 -7.41 5.69
CA HIS A 54 -2.50 -6.03 5.92
C HIS A 54 -3.03 -5.38 4.63
N ILE A 55 -2.27 -5.45 3.54
CA ILE A 55 -2.68 -4.86 2.26
C ILE A 55 -3.89 -5.56 1.65
N LYS A 56 -3.95 -6.90 1.70
CA LYS A 56 -5.14 -7.62 1.23
C LYS A 56 -6.40 -7.23 1.99
N LEU A 57 -6.30 -6.99 3.29
CA LEU A 57 -7.43 -6.50 4.08
C LEU A 57 -7.77 -5.05 3.74
N PHE A 58 -6.76 -4.18 3.71
CA PHE A 58 -6.92 -2.77 3.36
C PHE A 58 -7.67 -2.59 2.03
N LEU A 59 -7.28 -3.34 0.99
CA LEU A 59 -7.92 -3.32 -0.33
C LEU A 59 -9.37 -3.82 -0.28
N LYS A 60 -9.68 -4.82 0.54
CA LYS A 60 -11.05 -5.35 0.69
C LYS A 60 -11.97 -4.40 1.44
N THR A 61 -11.44 -3.61 2.37
CA THR A 61 -12.20 -2.66 3.18
C THR A 61 -12.17 -1.24 2.63
N MET A 62 -11.53 -1.04 1.48
CA MET A 62 -11.37 0.28 0.88
C MET A 62 -12.74 0.74 0.34
N PRO A 63 -13.25 1.91 0.78
CA PRO A 63 -14.46 2.48 0.18
C PRO A 63 -14.22 2.76 -1.30
N ASP A 64 -15.16 2.34 -2.16
CA ASP A 64 -15.10 2.55 -3.62
C ASP A 64 -14.93 4.04 -3.99
N ASP A 65 -15.40 4.93 -3.12
CA ASP A 65 -15.30 6.39 -3.29
C ASP A 65 -13.87 6.90 -3.37
N ILE A 66 -12.89 6.20 -2.75
CA ILE A 66 -11.47 6.54 -2.84
C ILE A 66 -10.92 6.29 -4.26
N LEU A 67 -11.52 5.34 -5.00
CA LEU A 67 -11.22 5.12 -6.41
C LEU A 67 -11.87 6.20 -7.29
N GLN A 68 -13.04 6.69 -6.91
CA GLN A 68 -13.81 7.66 -7.71
C GLN A 68 -13.32 9.10 -7.59
N HIS A 69 -12.77 9.52 -6.44
CA HIS A 69 -12.37 10.92 -6.20
C HIS A 69 -11.03 11.34 -6.83
N TYR A 70 -10.34 10.43 -7.53
CA TYR A 70 -9.02 10.68 -8.12
C TYR A 70 -8.90 10.21 -9.59
N ALA A 71 -10.03 9.88 -10.23
CA ALA A 71 -10.15 9.60 -11.66
C ALA A 71 -10.31 10.89 -12.48
#